data_AF-A0A820QA32-F1
#
_entry.id   AF-A0A820QA32-F1
#
_cell.length_a   1.000
_cell.length_b   1.000
_cell.length_c   1.000
_cell.angle_alpha   90.00
_cell.angle_beta   90.00
_cell.angle_gamma   90.00
#
_symmetry.space_group_name_H-M   'P 1'
#
loop_
_entity.id
_entity.type
_entity.pdbx_description
1 polymer ?
#
loop_
_entity_poly.entity_id
_entity_poly.type
_entity_poly.pdbx_seq_one_letter_code
_entity_poly.pdbx_strand_id
1 'polypeptide(L)'
;DAVRKARIEKQQGQNGQSTANGDEATADDRPRVSTYEDIVKENALFEKYYKEMHLVPDNEWDAFLAALKEPLPVTFRVTGFRSHAFAVMHLIRERYFQPLESSTAIEKPKELVWYPGSLAWQ
;
A
#
# COMPACT_ATOMS: atom_id res chain seq x y z
N ASP A 1 50.47 -41.74 44.73
CA ASP A 1 50.46 -41.50 43.27
C ASP A 1 49.84 -40.16 42.96
N ALA A 2 50.64 -39.14 42.65
CA ALA A 2 51.00 -38.85 41.25
C ALA A 2 49.71 -38.62 40.45
N VAL A 3 49.08 -37.46 40.56
CA VAL A 3 49.44 -36.32 39.69
C VAL A 3 49.46 -35.02 40.50
N ARG A 4 50.69 -34.64 40.84
CA ARG A 4 51.10 -33.34 41.35
C ARG A 4 50.44 -32.20 40.57
N LYS A 5 50.01 -31.17 41.31
CA LYS A 5 50.47 -29.78 41.14
C LYS A 5 51.12 -29.51 39.78
N ALA A 6 50.32 -29.09 38.82
CA ALA A 6 50.70 -28.14 37.78
C ALA A 6 49.40 -27.49 37.28
N ARG A 7 49.04 -26.33 37.83
CA ARG A 7 49.34 -25.05 37.16
C ARG A 7 48.29 -24.84 36.06
N ILE A 8 47.15 -24.21 36.35
CA ILE A 8 47.00 -22.74 36.29
C ILE A 8 48.22 -22.11 35.62
N GLU A 9 48.29 -22.21 34.29
CA GLU A 9 48.86 -21.22 33.37
C GLU A 9 49.08 -21.88 32.00
N LYS A 10 48.20 -21.52 31.07
CA LYS A 10 48.39 -21.29 29.63
C LYS A 10 47.00 -21.33 29.02
N GLN A 11 46.28 -20.21 28.94
CA GLN A 11 46.52 -19.14 27.98
C GLN A 11 47.00 -19.67 26.62
N GLN A 12 46.10 -19.48 25.65
CA GLN A 12 46.38 -19.20 24.25
C GLN A 12 46.83 -20.37 23.36
N GLY A 13 45.88 -20.76 22.50
CA GLY A 13 46.02 -21.58 21.30
C GLY A 13 44.61 -21.90 20.81
N GLN A 14 44.17 -21.63 19.58
CA GLN A 14 44.91 -21.42 18.35
C GLN A 14 44.14 -20.48 17.41
N ASN A 15 44.93 -19.62 16.78
CA ASN A 15 44.65 -18.89 15.56
C ASN A 15 44.30 -19.87 14.43
N GLY A 16 43.22 -19.63 13.70
CA GLY A 16 42.77 -20.44 12.56
C GLY A 16 42.13 -19.57 11.49
N GLN A 17 43.00 -18.90 10.73
CA GLN A 17 42.85 -18.42 9.35
C GLN A 17 41.47 -17.96 8.84
N SER A 18 41.38 -16.64 8.67
CA SER A 18 40.46 -15.94 7.79
C SER A 18 40.49 -16.51 6.36
N THR A 19 39.34 -16.99 5.89
CA THR A 19 39.00 -16.96 4.47
C THR A 19 37.99 -15.85 4.25
N ALA A 20 38.49 -14.74 3.73
CA ALA A 20 37.67 -13.68 3.16
C ALA A 20 37.03 -14.21 1.88
N ASN A 21 35.77 -14.62 1.96
CA ASN A 21 34.85 -14.59 0.82
C ASN A 21 33.76 -13.60 1.17
N GLY A 22 34.00 -12.34 0.83
CA GLY A 22 32.98 -11.32 0.80
C GLY A 22 32.07 -11.57 -0.39
N ASP A 23 31.07 -12.44 -0.20
CA ASP A 23 29.91 -12.44 -1.06
C ASP A 23 29.09 -11.20 -0.68
N GLU A 24 29.40 -10.11 -1.37
CA GLU A 24 28.64 -8.86 -1.37
C GLU A 24 27.28 -9.14 -2.04
N ALA A 25 26.40 -9.81 -1.29
CA ALA A 25 25.01 -10.01 -1.68
C ALA A 25 24.33 -8.64 -1.72
N THR A 26 24.35 -8.01 -2.89
CA THR A 26 23.57 -6.80 -3.18
C THR A 26 22.12 -7.05 -2.77
N ALA A 27 21.66 -6.32 -1.75
CA ALA A 27 20.34 -6.51 -1.13
C ALA A 27 19.18 -6.02 -2.02
N ASP A 28 19.39 -5.84 -3.32
CA ASP A 28 18.46 -5.17 -4.24
C ASP A 28 18.09 -6.01 -5.48
N ASP A 29 18.25 -7.34 -5.42
CA ASP A 29 17.76 -8.25 -6.48
C ASP A 29 16.43 -8.92 -6.10
N ARG A 30 15.62 -8.27 -5.26
CA ARG A 30 14.23 -8.72 -5.11
C ARG A 30 13.48 -8.25 -6.36
N PRO A 31 12.94 -9.16 -7.19
CA PRO A 31 12.13 -8.75 -8.32
C PRO A 31 11.00 -7.90 -7.78
N ARG A 32 10.98 -6.62 -8.16
CA ARG A 32 9.82 -5.75 -7.94
C ARG A 32 8.66 -6.50 -8.58
N VAL A 33 7.70 -6.95 -7.76
CA VAL A 33 6.50 -7.64 -8.25
C VAL A 33 5.84 -6.70 -9.24
N SER A 34 6.09 -6.96 -10.51
CA SER A 34 5.75 -6.12 -11.63
C SER A 34 4.29 -6.44 -11.95
N THR A 35 3.41 -5.64 -11.36
CA THR A 35 1.95 -5.67 -11.56
C THR A 35 1.24 -6.73 -10.73
N TYR A 36 0.26 -6.29 -9.93
CA TYR A 36 -0.71 -7.18 -9.30
C TYR A 36 -1.57 -7.82 -10.40
N GLU A 37 -1.85 -9.12 -10.30
CA GLU A 37 -2.78 -9.78 -11.22
C GLU A 37 -4.21 -9.22 -11.05
N ASP A 38 -4.99 -9.25 -12.13
CA ASP A 38 -6.38 -8.82 -12.10
C ASP A 38 -7.19 -9.70 -11.13
N ILE A 39 -7.87 -9.05 -10.19
CA ILE A 39 -8.67 -9.75 -9.19
C ILE A 39 -9.98 -10.21 -9.83
N VAL A 40 -10.29 -11.51 -9.72
CA VAL A 40 -11.59 -12.06 -10.10
C VAL A 40 -12.66 -11.56 -9.12
N LYS A 41 -13.58 -10.71 -9.59
CA LYS A 41 -14.62 -10.07 -8.76
C LYS A 41 -15.92 -10.89 -8.67
N GLU A 42 -15.85 -12.20 -8.87
CA GLU A 42 -17.02 -13.08 -8.94
C GLU A 42 -16.94 -14.18 -7.88
N ASN A 43 -18.05 -14.41 -7.17
CA ASN A 43 -18.12 -15.43 -6.14
C ASN A 43 -19.55 -15.96 -6.04
N ALA A 44 -19.78 -17.18 -6.54
CA ALA A 44 -21.10 -17.79 -6.57
C ALA A 44 -21.71 -18.04 -5.18
N LEU A 45 -20.89 -18.30 -4.16
CA LEU A 45 -21.38 -18.47 -2.79
C LEU A 45 -21.84 -17.14 -2.20
N PHE A 46 -21.11 -16.06 -2.47
CA PHE A 46 -21.51 -14.71 -2.07
C PHE A 46 -22.84 -14.31 -2.71
N GLU A 47 -22.95 -14.44 -4.04
CA GLU A 47 -24.15 -14.02 -4.76
C GLU A 47 -25.38 -14.80 -4.31
N LYS A 48 -25.27 -16.13 -4.17
CA LYS A 48 -26.36 -16.97 -3.68
C LYS A 48 -26.81 -16.57 -2.28
N TYR A 49 -25.86 -16.44 -1.35
CA TYR A 49 -26.16 -16.13 0.05
C TYR A 49 -26.90 -14.79 0.19
N TYR A 50 -26.41 -13.73 -0.46
CA TYR A 50 -27.04 -12.41 -0.36
C TYR A 50 -28.36 -12.30 -1.13
N LYS A 51 -28.53 -13.07 -2.21
CA LYS A 51 -29.79 -13.13 -2.96
C LYS A 51 -30.90 -13.83 -2.16
N GLU A 52 -30.59 -14.92 -1.45
CA GLU A 52 -31.53 -15.66 -0.60
C GLU A 52 -31.99 -14.87 0.64
N MET A 53 -31.22 -13.86 1.07
CA MET A 53 -31.64 -12.98 2.17
C MET A 53 -32.72 -11.96 1.76
N HIS A 54 -33.00 -11.82 0.46
CA HIS A 54 -33.99 -10.88 -0.07
C HIS A 54 -33.81 -9.43 0.43
N LEU A 55 -32.55 -9.00 0.62
CA LEU A 55 -32.22 -7.63 1.03
C LEU A 55 -32.36 -6.63 -0.12
N VAL A 56 -32.07 -7.07 -1.34
CA VAL A 56 -32.17 -6.29 -2.57
C VAL A 56 -33.29 -6.92 -3.43
N PRO A 57 -34.23 -6.13 -3.97
CA PRO A 57 -35.23 -6.62 -4.89
C PRO A 57 -34.62 -7.35 -6.09
N ASP A 58 -35.26 -8.44 -6.56
CA ASP A 58 -34.72 -9.27 -7.64
C ASP A 58 -34.46 -8.48 -8.93
N ASN A 59 -35.25 -7.43 -9.20
CA ASN A 59 -35.09 -6.55 -10.36
C ASN A 59 -33.90 -5.58 -10.25
N GLU A 60 -33.34 -5.39 -9.05
CA GLU A 60 -32.18 -4.51 -8.79
C GLU A 60 -30.90 -5.32 -8.54
N TRP A 61 -31.01 -6.64 -8.40
CA TRP A 61 -29.89 -7.52 -8.06
C TRP A 61 -28.69 -7.36 -9.00
N ASP A 62 -28.94 -7.36 -10.31
CA ASP A 62 -27.87 -7.26 -11.31
C ASP A 62 -27.20 -5.87 -11.27
N ALA A 63 -27.97 -4.80 -11.05
CA ALA A 63 -27.45 -3.45 -10.91
C ALA A 63 -26.62 -3.29 -9.62
N PHE A 64 -27.05 -3.93 -8.53
CA PHE A 64 -26.32 -3.96 -7.27
C PHE A 64 -24.96 -4.66 -7.41
N LEU A 65 -24.92 -5.85 -8.02
CA LEU A 65 -23.66 -6.56 -8.28
C LEU A 65 -22.75 -5.77 -9.23
N ALA A 66 -23.33 -5.12 -10.25
CA ALA A 66 -22.56 -4.26 -11.15
C ALA A 66 -21.89 -3.11 -10.39
N ALA A 67 -22.61 -2.44 -9.48
CA ALA A 67 -22.06 -1.36 -8.65
C ALA A 67 -20.95 -1.84 -7.71
N LEU A 68 -21.05 -3.05 -7.14
CA LEU A 68 -19.99 -3.64 -6.32
C LEU A 68 -18.73 -3.98 -7.12
N LYS A 69 -18.88 -4.34 -8.40
CA LYS A 69 -17.77 -4.67 -9.30
C LYS A 69 -17.09 -3.42 -9.86
N GLU A 70 -17.74 -2.27 -9.83
CA GLU A 70 -17.20 -0.99 -10.32
C GLU A 70 -16.04 -0.50 -9.44
N PRO A 71 -14.89 -0.09 -10.01
CA PRO A 71 -13.82 0.51 -9.23
C PRO A 71 -14.25 1.89 -8.72
N LEU A 72 -14.02 2.14 -7.42
CA LEU A 72 -14.28 3.44 -6.84
C LEU A 72 -13.28 4.49 -7.36
N PRO A 73 -13.71 5.76 -7.50
CA PRO A 73 -12.81 6.85 -7.85
C PRO A 73 -11.75 7.04 -6.76
N VAL A 74 -10.56 7.48 -7.17
CA VAL A 74 -9.45 7.71 -6.25
C VAL A 74 -9.72 8.97 -5.44
N THR A 75 -10.13 8.78 -4.19
CA THR A 75 -10.40 9.89 -3.27
C THR A 75 -9.21 10.11 -2.33
N PHE A 76 -8.85 11.36 -2.09
CA PHE A 76 -7.84 11.74 -1.10
C PHE A 76 -8.29 12.91 -0.22
N ARG A 77 -7.65 13.03 0.94
CA ARG A 77 -7.87 14.13 1.88
C ARG A 77 -6.56 14.63 2.45
N VAL A 78 -6.45 15.95 2.57
CA VAL A 78 -5.32 16.62 3.24
C VAL A 78 -5.69 16.90 4.70
N THR A 79 -4.90 16.37 5.63
CA THR A 79 -5.08 16.56 7.08
C THR A 79 -3.81 17.11 7.74
N GLY A 80 -3.95 17.87 8.83
CA GLY A 80 -2.83 18.46 9.58
C GLY A 80 -3.28 19.69 10.38
N PHE A 81 -2.33 20.43 10.95
CA PHE A 81 -2.62 21.77 11.48
C PHE A 81 -3.24 22.63 10.37
N ARG A 82 -4.31 23.39 10.68
CA ARG A 82 -5.14 24.09 9.69
C ARG A 82 -4.32 24.81 8.62
N SER A 83 -3.34 25.63 9.02
CA SER A 83 -2.49 26.39 8.09
C SER A 83 -1.72 25.50 7.10
N HIS A 84 -1.13 24.41 7.58
CA HIS A 84 -0.36 23.48 6.75
C HIS A 84 -1.26 22.73 5.77
N ALA A 85 -2.45 22.30 6.21
CA ALA A 85 -3.40 21.61 5.35
C ALA A 85 -3.85 22.49 4.17
N PHE A 86 -4.12 23.78 4.44
CA PHE A 86 -4.46 24.74 3.38
C PHE A 86 -3.27 25.02 2.45
N ALA A 87 -2.06 25.15 2.98
CA ALA A 87 -0.86 25.37 2.16
C ALA A 87 -0.58 24.19 1.22
N VAL A 88 -0.70 22.96 1.71
CA VAL A 88 -0.56 21.75 0.90
C VAL A 88 -1.67 21.68 -0.15
N MET A 89 -2.92 21.94 0.22
CA MET A 89 -4.02 21.92 -0.74
C MET A 89 -3.85 22.99 -1.84
N HIS A 90 -3.40 24.18 -1.48
CA HIS A 90 -3.09 25.24 -2.43
C HIS A 90 -2.01 24.80 -3.43
N LEU A 91 -0.90 24.23 -2.94
CA LEU A 91 0.16 23.68 -3.80
C LEU A 91 -0.38 22.60 -4.74
N ILE A 92 -1.24 21.70 -4.25
CA ILE A 92 -1.82 20.62 -5.06
C ILE A 92 -2.62 21.20 -6.23
N ARG A 93 -3.49 22.18 -5.95
CA ARG A 93 -4.33 22.81 -6.96
C ARG A 93 -3.51 23.54 -8.02
N GLU A 94 -2.53 24.33 -7.60
CA GLU A 94 -1.71 25.11 -8.53
C GLU A 94 -0.78 24.24 -9.37
N ARG A 95 -0.10 23.26 -8.76
CA ARG A 95 0.94 22.48 -9.45
C ARG A 95 0.40 21.29 -10.23
N TYR A 96 -0.67 20.67 -9.77
CA TYR A 96 -1.15 19.41 -10.34
C TYR A 96 -2.52 19.55 -11.00
N PHE A 97 -3.47 20.31 -10.44
CA PHE A 97 -4.79 20.42 -11.07
C PHE A 97 -4.78 21.34 -12.27
N GLN A 98 -4.08 22.48 -12.20
CA GLN A 98 -4.05 23.44 -13.31
C GLN A 98 -3.55 22.84 -14.63
N PRO A 99 -2.47 22.03 -14.69
CA PRO A 99 -2.10 21.34 -15.93
C PRO A 99 -3.16 20.33 -16.41
N LEU A 100 -3.84 19.66 -15.47
CA LEU A 100 -4.92 18.70 -15.78
C LEU A 100 -6.16 19.39 -16.35
N GLU A 101 -6.36 20.70 -16.14
CA GLU A 101 -7.52 21.40 -16.70
C GLU A 101 -7.54 21.42 -18.24
N SER A 102 -6.36 21.41 -18.86
CA SER A 102 -6.21 21.34 -20.32
C SER A 102 -6.27 19.92 -20.90
N SER A 103 -6.18 18.90 -20.05
CA SER A 103 -6.20 17.50 -20.48
C SER A 103 -7.63 16.99 -20.60
N THR A 104 -7.94 16.31 -21.71
CA THR A 104 -9.20 15.56 -21.91
C THR A 104 -9.04 14.07 -21.67
N ALA A 105 -7.82 13.61 -21.39
CA ALA A 105 -7.50 12.19 -21.27
C ALA A 105 -7.77 11.60 -19.88
N ILE A 106 -7.87 12.46 -18.85
CA ILE A 106 -8.04 12.04 -17.46
C ILE A 106 -9.20 12.82 -16.85
N GLU A 107 -10.02 12.15 -16.05
CA GLU A 107 -11.07 12.82 -15.29
C GLU A 107 -10.45 13.81 -14.29
N LYS A 108 -11.00 15.02 -14.26
CA LYS A 108 -10.48 16.10 -13.42
C LYS A 108 -10.85 15.84 -11.96
N PRO A 109 -9.95 16.10 -11.01
CA PRO A 109 -10.26 16.03 -9.59
C PRO A 109 -11.44 16.95 -9.24
N LYS A 110 -12.42 16.41 -8.51
CA LYS A 110 -13.62 17.09 -8.05
C LYS A 110 -13.58 17.24 -6.54
N GLU A 111 -13.93 18.42 -6.05
CA GLU A 111 -14.05 18.68 -4.63
C GLU A 111 -15.24 17.94 -4.02
N LEU A 112 -15.06 17.35 -2.85
CA LEU A 112 -16.15 16.80 -2.04
C LEU A 112 -16.83 17.91 -1.23
N VAL A 113 -17.92 18.45 -1.77
CA VAL A 113 -18.64 19.63 -1.21
C VAL A 113 -19.09 19.45 0.25
N TRP A 114 -19.38 18.21 0.66
CA TRP A 114 -19.77 17.90 2.04
C TRP A 114 -18.59 17.96 3.03
N TYR A 115 -17.34 17.92 2.55
CA TYR A 115 -16.15 17.94 3.38
C TYR A 115 -15.68 19.38 3.63
N PRO A 116 -15.49 19.80 4.90
CA PRO A 116 -15.21 21.20 5.21
C PRO A 116 -13.84 21.67 4.70
N GLY A 117 -13.81 22.92 4.24
CA GLY A 117 -12.57 23.63 3.89
C GLY A 117 -11.92 23.19 2.57
N SER A 118 -12.65 22.50 1.69
CA SER A 118 -12.15 22.08 0.37
C SER A 118 -10.88 21.22 0.45
N LEU A 119 -10.77 20.42 1.51
CA LEU A 119 -9.59 19.60 1.81
C LEU A 119 -9.71 18.14 1.35
N ALA A 120 -10.83 17.75 0.74
CA ALA A 120 -11.06 16.40 0.23
C ALA A 120 -11.55 16.44 -1.22
N TRP A 121 -10.98 15.56 -2.05
CA TRP A 121 -11.12 15.55 -3.50
C TRP A 121 -11.15 14.11 -4.01
N GLN A 122 -11.80 13.89 -5.15
CA GLN A 122 -11.91 12.60 -5.86
C GLN A 122 -11.58 12.74 -7.35
#